data_AF-B1BTC3-F1
#
_entry.id   AF-B1BTC3-F1
#
_cell.length_a   1.000
_cell.length_b   1.000
_cell.length_c   1.000
_cell.angle_alpha   90.00
_cell.angle_beta   90.00
_cell.angle_gamma   90.00
#
_symmetry.space_group_name_H-M   'P 1'
#
loop_
_entity.id
_entity.type
_entity.pdbx_description
1 polymer ?
#
loop_
_entity_poly.entity_id
_entity_poly.type
_entity_poly.pdbx_seq_one_letter_code
_entity_poly.pdbx_strand_id
1 'polypeptide(L)'
;MDKKKISDYLIKKIDYSNQDEEILKAIEQTILEMEVARSAFQNACDDKLIESLIYKEQDINARYEYLIREAKKRGIKVSMEHIFKNARISII
;
A
#
# COMPACT_ATOMS: atom_id res chain seq x y z
N MET A 1 -5.52 -20.55 24.94
CA MET A 1 -6.15 -19.33 24.39
C MET A 1 -6.08 -19.43 22.88
N ASP A 2 -7.24 -19.42 22.23
CA ASP A 2 -7.37 -19.85 20.83
C ASP A 2 -7.03 -18.70 19.87
N LYS A 3 -5.95 -18.83 19.09
CA LYS A 3 -5.44 -17.75 18.21
C LYS A 3 -6.50 -17.30 17.19
N LYS A 4 -7.40 -18.20 16.78
CA LYS A 4 -8.54 -17.88 15.91
C LYS A 4 -9.49 -16.86 16.55
N LYS A 5 -9.84 -17.04 17.83
CA LYS A 5 -10.73 -16.13 18.55
C LYS A 5 -10.15 -14.72 18.69
N ILE A 6 -8.83 -14.60 18.82
CA ILE A 6 -8.15 -13.29 18.90
C ILE A 6 -8.15 -12.60 17.55
N SER A 7 -7.84 -13.33 16.46
CA SER A 7 -7.89 -12.81 15.09
C SER A 7 -9.29 -12.32 14.73
N ASP A 8 -10.31 -13.12 15.02
CA ASP A 8 -11.70 -12.77 14.73
C ASP A 8 -12.16 -11.58 15.58
N TYR A 9 -11.67 -11.45 16.81
CA TYR A 9 -11.96 -10.30 17.68
C TYR A 9 -11.29 -9.00 17.20
N LEU A 10 -10.09 -9.08 16.62
CA LEU A 10 -9.39 -7.92 16.04
C LEU A 10 -10.04 -7.47 14.73
N ILE A 11 -10.41 -8.42 13.85
CA ILE A 11 -11.10 -8.14 12.58
C ILE A 11 -12.49 -7.57 12.84
N LYS A 12 -13.23 -8.12 13.81
CA LYS A 12 -14.60 -7.67 14.14
C LYS A 12 -14.65 -6.30 14.84
N LYS A 13 -13.54 -5.79 15.37
CA LYS A 13 -13.50 -4.50 16.07
C LYS A 13 -13.17 -3.32 15.17
N ILE A 14 -12.74 -3.58 13.93
CA ILE A 14 -12.42 -2.54 12.95
C ILE A 14 -13.37 -2.70 11.78
N ASP A 15 -14.59 -2.20 11.97
CA ASP A 15 -15.60 -2.13 10.91
C ASP A 15 -15.24 -0.94 10.01
N TYR A 16 -14.37 -1.20 9.02
CA TYR A 16 -14.01 -0.22 8.01
C TYR A 16 -15.21 0.02 7.10
N SER A 17 -15.54 1.28 6.82
CA SER A 17 -16.52 1.57 5.79
C SER A 17 -15.99 1.12 4.42
N ASN A 18 -16.87 0.89 3.44
CA ASN A 18 -16.47 0.57 2.06
C ASN A 18 -15.43 1.58 1.52
N GLN A 19 -15.52 2.86 1.92
CA GLN A 19 -14.56 3.89 1.54
C GLN A 19 -13.19 3.73 2.21
N ASP A 20 -13.14 3.22 3.44
CA ASP A 20 -11.89 2.98 4.15
C ASP A 20 -11.16 1.77 3.55
N GLU A 21 -11.89 0.73 3.13
CA GLU A 21 -11.34 -0.39 2.36
C GLU A 21 -10.77 0.07 1.00
N GLU A 22 -11.46 0.97 0.30
CA GLU A 22 -10.98 1.54 -0.96
C GLU A 22 -9.67 2.32 -0.77
N ILE A 23 -9.55 3.10 0.31
CA ILE A 23 -8.31 3.82 0.63
C ILE A 23 -7.18 2.84 0.93
N LEU A 24 -7.44 1.78 1.70
CA LEU A 24 -6.45 0.75 1.99
C LEU A 24 -5.99 0.03 0.71
N LYS A 25 -6.92 -0.37 -0.16
CA LYS A 25 -6.61 -0.98 -1.47
C LYS A 25 -5.79 -0.03 -2.35
N ALA A 26 -6.15 1.25 -2.38
CA ALA A 26 -5.40 2.25 -3.14
C ALA A 26 -3.97 2.45 -2.60
N ILE A 27 -3.79 2.38 -1.28
CA ILE A 27 -2.46 2.42 -0.65
C ILE A 27 -1.64 1.19 -1.06
N GLU A 28 -2.20 -0.02 -0.94
CA GLU A 28 -1.54 -1.27 -1.34
C GLU A 28 -1.13 -1.24 -2.82
N GLN A 29 -2.04 -0.83 -3.70
CA GLN A 29 -1.76 -0.70 -5.13
C GLN A 29 -0.66 0.32 -5.42
N THR A 30 -0.66 1.46 -4.72
CA THR A 30 0.37 2.49 -4.90
C THR A 30 1.74 1.97 -4.45
N ILE A 31 1.83 1.19 -3.38
CA ILE A 31 3.09 0.55 -2.93
C ILE A 31 3.62 -0.41 -4.01
N LEU A 32 2.75 -1.24 -4.61
CA LEU A 32 3.16 -2.13 -5.70
C LEU A 32 3.68 -1.34 -6.92
N GLU A 33 3.04 -0.23 -7.25
CA GLU A 33 3.49 0.65 -8.33
C GLU A 33 4.86 1.28 -8.04
N MET A 34 5.16 1.63 -6.78
CA MET A 34 6.49 2.09 -6.37
C MET A 34 7.56 1.01 -6.62
N GLU A 35 7.27 -0.25 -6.26
CA GLU A 35 8.19 -1.37 -6.49
C GLU A 35 8.43 -1.60 -7.99
N VAL A 36 7.37 -1.56 -8.80
CA VAL A 36 7.47 -1.68 -10.26
C VAL A 36 8.27 -0.53 -10.87
N ALA A 37 8.00 0.71 -10.48
CA ALA A 37 8.72 1.88 -10.98
C ALA A 37 10.22 1.80 -10.62
N ARG A 38 10.54 1.40 -9.39
CA ARG A 38 11.91 1.20 -8.94
C ARG A 38 12.63 0.11 -9.71
N SER A 39 11.97 -1.04 -9.93
CA SER A 39 12.52 -2.13 -10.74
C SER A 39 12.75 -1.69 -12.18
N ALA A 40 11.81 -0.96 -12.78
CA ALA A 40 11.96 -0.42 -14.13
C ALA A 40 13.13 0.57 -14.22
N PHE A 41 13.30 1.46 -13.24
CA PHE A 41 14.40 2.42 -13.21
C PHE A 41 15.75 1.72 -13.16
N GLN A 42 15.89 0.68 -12.35
CA GLN A 42 17.12 -0.10 -12.23
C GLN A 42 17.53 -0.81 -13.53
N ASN A 43 16.57 -1.10 -14.41
CA ASN A 43 16.79 -1.82 -15.66
C ASN A 43 16.74 -0.91 -16.91
N ALA A 44 16.48 0.39 -16.74
CA ALA A 44 16.41 1.32 -17.85
C ALA A 44 17.82 1.76 -18.28
N CYS A 45 18.09 1.69 -19.58
CA CYS A 45 19.36 2.12 -20.18
C CYS A 45 19.22 3.31 -21.14
N ASP A 46 17.98 3.72 -21.44
CA ASP A 46 17.70 4.87 -22.29
C ASP A 46 17.43 6.10 -21.41
N ASP A 47 18.11 7.22 -21.71
CA ASP A 47 18.05 8.43 -20.88
C ASP A 47 16.63 9.02 -20.77
N LYS A 48 15.85 8.96 -21.85
CA LYS A 48 14.47 9.47 -21.85
C LYS A 48 13.54 8.57 -21.04
N LEU A 49 13.79 7.27 -21.08
CA LEU A 49 13.08 6.31 -20.25
C LEU A 49 13.40 6.52 -18.76
N ILE A 50 14.68 6.74 -18.42
CA ILE A 50 15.12 7.06 -17.07
C ILE A 50 14.41 8.33 -16.57
N GLU A 51 14.43 9.40 -17.37
CA GLU A 51 13.76 10.67 -17.03
C GLU A 51 12.24 10.47 -16.82
N SER A 52 11.58 9.74 -17.71
CA SER A 52 10.16 9.40 -17.58
C SER A 52 9.86 8.64 -16.27
N LEU A 53 10.74 7.71 -15.88
CA LEU A 53 10.59 6.95 -14.65
C LEU A 53 10.80 7.80 -13.39
N ILE A 54 11.66 8.82 -13.43
CA ILE A 54 11.82 9.80 -12.34
C ILE A 54 10.51 10.58 -12.12
N TYR A 55 9.90 11.09 -13.19
CA TYR A 55 8.62 11.80 -13.08
C TYR A 55 7.50 10.88 -12.59
N LYS A 56 7.50 9.61 -13.04
CA LYS A 56 6.55 8.61 -12.58
C LYS A 56 6.72 8.31 -11.08
N GLU A 57 7.95 8.21 -10.58
CA GLU A 57 8.20 8.01 -9.15
C GLU A 57 7.71 9.21 -8.32
N GLN A 58 7.89 10.44 -8.81
CA GLN A 58 7.37 11.64 -8.16
C GLN A 58 5.83 11.65 -8.08
N ASP A 59 5.14 11.28 -9.17
CA ASP A 59 3.68 11.14 -9.19
C ASP A 59 3.17 10.10 -8.17
N ILE A 60 3.78 8.92 -8.17
CA ILE A 60 3.42 7.83 -7.27
C ILE A 60 3.64 8.24 -5.80
N ASN A 61 4.76 8.90 -5.49
CA ASN A 61 5.05 9.42 -4.14
C ASN A 61 4.00 10.44 -3.69
N ALA A 62 3.65 11.40 -4.54
CA ALA A 62 2.64 12.42 -4.22
C ALA A 62 1.27 11.78 -3.94
N ARG A 63 0.88 10.76 -4.73
CA ARG A 63 -0.35 10.00 -4.53
C ARG A 63 -0.31 9.18 -3.24
N TYR A 64 0.81 8.53 -2.92
CA TYR A 64 0.99 7.80 -1.67
C TYR A 64 0.81 8.73 -0.46
N GLU A 65 1.48 9.89 -0.45
CA GLU A 65 1.36 10.87 0.63
C GLU A 65 -0.07 11.39 0.80
N TYR A 66 -0.78 11.64 -0.30
CA TYR A 66 -2.19 11.99 -0.27
C TYR A 66 -3.03 10.89 0.40
N LEU A 67 -2.89 9.64 -0.03
CA LEU A 67 -3.65 8.51 0.52
C LEU A 67 -3.37 8.29 2.01
N ILE A 68 -2.12 8.42 2.44
CA ILE A 68 -1.75 8.34 3.87
C ILE A 68 -2.39 9.48 4.67
N ARG A 69 -2.46 10.71 4.14
CA ARG A 69 -3.17 11.81 4.80
C ARG A 69 -4.65 11.54 4.93
N GLU A 70 -5.30 11.01 3.89
CA GLU A 70 -6.72 10.65 3.93
C GLU A 70 -7.01 9.52 4.93
N ALA A 71 -6.17 8.48 4.95
CA ALA A 71 -6.27 7.41 5.93
C ALA A 71 -6.17 7.94 7.38
N LYS A 72 -5.21 8.85 7.64
CA LYS A 72 -5.04 9.49 8.95
C LYS A 72 -6.26 10.32 9.35
N LYS A 73 -6.83 11.13 8.43
CA LYS A 73 -8.03 11.95 8.70
C LYS A 73 -9.23 11.10 9.11
N ARG A 74 -9.35 9.90 8.53
CA ARG A 74 -10.44 8.95 8.81
C ARG A 74 -10.21 8.10 10.05
N GLY A 75 -9.07 8.26 10.73
CA GLY A 75 -8.72 7.44 11.89
C GLY A 75 -8.41 5.99 11.52
N ILE A 76 -8.17 5.69 10.24
CA ILE A 76 -7.70 4.38 9.78
C ILE A 76 -6.34 4.16 10.41
N LYS A 77 -6.29 3.35 11.46
CA LYS A 77 -5.04 2.87 12.02
C LYS A 77 -4.51 1.81 11.08
N VAL A 78 -3.69 2.23 10.12
CA VAL A 78 -2.85 1.33 9.34
C VAL A 78 -1.84 0.72 10.32
N SER A 79 -2.25 -0.31 11.06
CA SER A 79 -1.27 -1.14 11.75
C SER A 79 -0.42 -1.79 10.66
N MET A 80 0.91 -1.82 10.84
CA MET A 80 1.84 -2.53 9.95
C MET A 80 1.36 -3.95 9.61
N GLU A 81 0.57 -4.56 10.50
CA GLU A 81 -0.05 -5.87 10.33
C GLU A 81 -1.02 -5.96 9.13
N HIS A 82 -1.63 -4.86 8.66
CA HIS A 82 -2.53 -4.88 7.48
C HIS A 82 -1.76 -4.87 6.17
N ILE A 83 -0.70 -4.05 6.05
CA ILE A 83 0.11 -3.93 4.81
C ILE A 83 0.78 -5.28 4.46
N PHE A 84 1.14 -6.07 5.46
CA PHE A 84 1.80 -7.37 5.25
C PHE A 84 0.85 -8.59 5.19
N LYS A 85 -0.47 -8.42 5.39
CA LYS A 85 -1.39 -9.57 5.37
C LYS A 85 -1.63 -10.10 3.95
N ASN A 86 -1.47 -9.24 2.93
CA ASN A 86 -1.56 -9.61 1.52
C ASN A 86 -0.20 -9.93 0.88
N ALA A 87 0.92 -9.49 1.48
CA ALA A 87 2.28 -9.78 0.98
C ALA A 87 2.82 -11.17 1.37
N ARG A 88 2.09 -11.96 2.17
CA ARG A 88 2.54 -13.29 2.65
C ARG A 88 1.90 -14.50 1.96
N ILE A 89 1.16 -14.31 0.87
CA ILE A 89 0.63 -15.43 0.05
C ILE A 89 1.57 -15.80 -1.11
N SER A 90 2.71 -15.12 -1.28
CA SER A 90 3.73 -15.54 -2.23
C SER A 90 5.11 -15.25 -1.68
N ILE A 91 5.64 -16.18 -0.89
CA ILE A 91 7.05 -16.62 -0.86
C ILE A 91 7.09 -17.82 0.11
N ILE A 92 7.23 -19.00 -0.51
CA ILE A 92 7.52 -20.35 0.04
C ILE A 92 6.36 -21.07 0.75
#